data_AF-A0A943T898-F1
#
_entry.id   AF-A0A943T898-F1
#
_cell.length_a   1.000
_cell.length_b   1.000
_cell.length_c   1.000
_cell.angle_alpha   90.00
_cell.angle_beta   90.00
_cell.angle_gamma   90.00
#
_symmetry.space_group_name_H-M   'P 1'
#
loop_
_entity.id
_entity.type
_entity.pdbx_description
1 polymer ?
#
loop_
_entity_poly.entity_id
_entity_poly.type
_entity_poly.pdbx_seq_one_letter_code
_entity_poly.pdbx_strand_id
1 'polypeptide(L)'
;MNYLSEMLKLPVLAVDGEKLGVVNDFGIATGEVFPHVTSLAFRGPGKTPFMISWRKWVDRIDETGVYLNTSATNIRFSYLQPTELLLARDVLNKQIVDTQGMKVVRVNDIKFSMSGENQLRLLGAEVGARGLLRAISPALEHVVEGFMKHLGKPLSEDIIAWSYMDLLDRSTKNIQLSVSHKTLSELHPADIADIIEQLDPRLRAQVFAQLDTEQAAEAITELDDDELMTEMLEGLSDREASTMLATMDPDDAAALIEELDYEKAEKLLRLMGVKEEKAIRNLLGYEEDTAGRIMTSEFVALPATATVQDAIDALRGLDEDFESIYYVYTTDAEGALTGVLSMRSLVVAEHDARLKDLAFRDVVWVAPDLDQELVADEMTKYDLVAIPVCDENRHILGIVTVDDALDVIAEEHAEDLQIAGVSVGESNAGESTHAFTWFAQRQYWVVVWAIAACAIAAIVVTPLSNIDLTYQDMGIEGARDMITSQGLMALMPISIMPVVLMASMRMVSFVKNSYLEYDERDDEPKPYFGFFIKTTFIGVVLAGVVFLCGELMATTLFAEANPWAAKTLLGCFKSAAMVIAATYASAVVYFYILFRSDEKDQSVSGTSLTFAAVLLSALAYTILGSMPLL
;
A
#
# COMPACT_ATOMS: atom_id res chain seq x y z
N MET A 1 28.75 13.81 -24.61
CA MET A 1 27.59 14.56 -24.12
C MET A 1 26.30 14.05 -24.72
N ASN A 2 25.51 13.30 -23.95
CA ASN A 2 24.25 12.69 -24.45
C ASN A 2 23.03 13.09 -23.61
N TYR A 3 23.22 13.85 -22.54
CA TYR A 3 22.14 14.17 -21.61
C TYR A 3 21.85 15.66 -21.52
N LEU A 4 20.60 16.02 -21.24
CA LEU A 4 20.16 17.40 -21.08
C LEU A 4 20.92 18.12 -19.97
N SER A 5 21.11 17.46 -18.82
CA SER A 5 21.82 18.03 -17.67
C SER A 5 23.25 18.51 -18.01
N GLU A 6 23.93 17.80 -18.90
CA GLU A 6 25.28 18.13 -19.39
C GLU A 6 25.28 19.33 -20.36
N MET A 7 24.18 19.51 -21.10
CA MET A 7 24.03 20.58 -22.08
C MET A 7 23.58 21.91 -21.47
N LEU A 8 22.90 21.86 -20.32
CA LEU A 8 22.47 23.06 -19.61
C LEU A 8 23.68 23.89 -19.15
N LYS A 9 23.53 25.22 -19.18
CA LYS A 9 24.58 26.20 -18.82
C LYS A 9 25.80 26.26 -19.74
N LEU A 10 25.87 25.44 -20.80
CA LEU A 10 26.89 25.60 -21.84
C LEU A 10 26.87 27.01 -22.44
N PRO A 11 28.03 27.60 -22.78
CA PRO A 11 28.06 28.91 -23.43
C PRO A 11 27.46 28.82 -24.83
N VAL A 12 26.66 29.82 -25.20
CA VAL A 12 26.19 30.02 -26.57
C VAL A 12 27.09 31.05 -27.24
N LEU A 13 27.77 30.66 -28.31
CA LEU A 13 28.79 31.43 -29.01
C LEU A 13 28.32 31.79 -30.42
N ALA A 14 28.44 33.05 -30.79
CA ALA A 14 28.25 33.50 -32.16
C ALA A 14 29.40 33.04 -33.08
N VAL A 15 29.21 33.20 -34.40
CA VAL A 15 30.22 32.79 -35.42
C VAL A 15 31.56 33.52 -35.28
N ASP A 16 31.57 34.71 -34.67
CA ASP A 16 32.74 35.52 -34.36
C ASP A 16 33.38 35.17 -32.99
N GLY A 17 32.82 34.20 -32.28
CA GLY A 17 33.27 33.77 -30.95
C GLY A 17 32.71 34.61 -29.80
N GLU A 18 31.83 35.59 -30.06
CA GLU A 18 31.17 36.36 -29.01
C GLU A 18 30.26 35.47 -28.16
N LYS A 19 30.41 35.53 -26.83
CA LYS A 19 29.52 34.81 -25.91
C LYS A 19 28.21 35.56 -25.72
N LEU A 20 27.14 35.00 -26.29
CA LEU A 20 25.80 35.56 -26.23
C LEU A 20 25.04 35.22 -24.95
N GLY A 21 25.42 34.14 -24.27
CA GLY A 21 24.72 33.68 -23.08
C GLY A 21 25.08 32.25 -22.69
N VAL A 22 24.16 31.61 -21.98
CA VAL A 22 24.26 30.20 -21.60
C VAL A 22 22.96 29.45 -21.91
N VAL A 23 23.07 28.19 -22.32
CA VAL A 23 21.92 27.32 -22.58
C VAL A 23 21.02 27.25 -21.34
N ASN A 24 19.73 27.47 -21.54
CA ASN A 24 18.71 27.42 -20.50
C ASN A 24 17.72 26.28 -20.74
N ASP A 25 17.33 26.03 -21.99
CA ASP A 25 16.36 24.99 -22.33
C ASP A 25 16.43 24.62 -23.83
N PHE A 26 15.80 23.51 -24.20
CA PHE A 26 15.62 23.08 -25.58
C PHE A 26 14.13 22.82 -25.85
N GLY A 27 13.64 23.31 -26.98
CA GLY A 27 12.29 23.04 -27.45
C GLY A 27 12.27 21.87 -28.42
N ILE A 28 11.29 20.99 -28.26
CA ILE A 28 10.98 19.90 -29.19
C ILE A 28 9.57 20.05 -29.74
N ALA A 29 9.31 19.56 -30.95
CA ALA A 29 7.95 19.40 -31.45
C ALA A 29 7.36 18.07 -30.94
N THR A 30 6.15 18.11 -30.40
CA THR A 30 5.38 16.92 -30.07
C THR A 30 4.75 16.35 -31.36
N GLY A 31 4.67 15.02 -31.52
CA GLY A 31 4.15 14.41 -32.76
C GLY A 31 5.05 13.37 -33.45
N GLU A 32 6.29 13.18 -33.02
CA GLU A 32 7.25 12.25 -33.62
C GLU A 32 7.71 11.20 -32.59
N VAL A 33 8.00 9.96 -33.03
CA VAL A 33 8.52 8.88 -32.16
C VAL A 33 9.84 9.27 -31.49
N PHE A 34 10.72 9.94 -32.24
CA PHE A 34 12.00 10.46 -31.76
C PHE A 34 12.10 11.95 -32.14
N PRO A 35 11.47 12.83 -31.35
CA PRO A 35 11.30 14.22 -31.71
C PRO A 35 12.65 14.91 -31.75
N HIS A 36 12.82 15.77 -32.75
CA HIS A 36 14.04 16.55 -32.90
C HIS A 36 13.93 17.90 -32.19
N VAL A 37 15.07 18.43 -31.77
CA VAL A 37 15.15 19.78 -31.19
C VAL A 37 14.83 20.82 -32.26
N THR A 38 13.79 21.61 -32.03
CA THR A 38 13.31 22.65 -32.95
C THR A 38 13.79 24.04 -32.57
N SER A 39 13.99 24.29 -31.27
CA SER A 39 14.41 25.59 -30.75
C SER A 39 15.42 25.47 -29.60
N LEU A 40 16.28 26.50 -29.49
CA LEU A 40 17.21 26.67 -28.40
C LEU A 40 16.78 27.88 -27.56
N ALA A 41 16.57 27.68 -26.26
CA ALA A 41 16.40 28.75 -25.31
C ALA A 41 17.70 28.97 -24.54
N PHE A 42 18.20 30.20 -24.54
CA PHE A 42 19.41 30.58 -23.82
C PHE A 42 19.21 31.87 -23.05
N ARG A 43 19.97 32.03 -21.97
CA ARG A 43 19.93 33.18 -21.08
C ARG A 43 21.10 34.10 -21.39
N GLY A 44 20.80 35.28 -21.92
CA GLY A 44 21.79 36.29 -22.26
C GLY A 44 22.22 37.15 -21.06
N PRO A 45 23.04 38.19 -21.31
CA PRO A 45 23.48 39.12 -20.28
C PRO A 45 22.30 39.76 -19.53
N GLY A 46 22.44 39.94 -18.22
CA GLY A 46 21.35 40.47 -17.38
C GLY A 46 20.21 39.49 -17.11
N LYS A 47 20.41 38.18 -17.35
CA LYS A 47 19.41 37.10 -17.16
C LYS A 47 18.19 37.22 -18.07
N THR A 48 18.35 37.82 -19.25
CA THR A 48 17.29 37.95 -20.26
C THR A 48 17.13 36.63 -21.03
N PRO A 49 15.91 36.05 -21.12
CA PRO A 49 15.68 34.84 -21.89
C PRO A 49 15.55 35.16 -23.38
N PHE A 50 16.23 34.37 -24.21
CA PHE A 50 16.15 34.42 -25.66
C PHE A 50 15.83 33.03 -26.19
N MET A 51 15.04 32.96 -27.25
CA MET A 51 14.73 31.71 -27.95
C MET A 51 15.01 31.89 -29.43
N ILE A 52 15.64 30.89 -30.05
CA ILE A 52 16.01 30.91 -31.46
C ILE A 52 15.69 29.55 -32.10
N SER A 53 15.42 29.54 -33.41
CA SER A 53 15.26 28.30 -34.16
C SER A 53 16.58 27.52 -34.24
N TRP A 54 16.55 26.24 -33.84
CA TRP A 54 17.68 25.33 -33.89
C TRP A 54 18.22 25.21 -35.32
N ARG A 55 17.35 24.75 -36.22
CA ARG A 55 17.68 24.48 -37.63
C ARG A 55 18.30 25.66 -38.36
N LYS A 56 17.86 26.89 -38.03
CA LYS A 56 18.29 28.09 -38.75
C LYS A 56 19.64 28.62 -38.28
N TRP A 57 19.89 28.57 -36.97
CA TRP A 57 20.95 29.36 -36.35
C TRP A 57 22.04 28.54 -35.68
N VAL A 58 21.74 27.32 -35.22
CA VAL A 58 22.73 26.45 -34.58
C VAL A 58 23.51 25.73 -35.66
N ASP A 59 24.84 25.75 -35.56
CA ASP A 59 25.77 25.07 -36.48
C ASP A 59 26.19 23.72 -35.92
N ARG A 60 26.68 23.71 -34.67
CA ARG A 60 27.11 22.53 -33.95
C ARG A 60 27.02 22.72 -32.44
N ILE A 61 27.00 21.61 -31.72
CA ILE A 61 27.05 21.54 -30.26
C ILE A 61 28.10 20.51 -29.84
N ASP A 62 28.92 20.86 -28.86
CA ASP A 62 29.88 19.96 -28.21
C ASP A 62 29.96 20.24 -26.70
N GLU A 63 30.84 19.52 -26.00
CA GLU A 63 31.03 19.63 -24.54
C GLU A 63 31.49 21.02 -24.08
N THR A 64 31.96 21.87 -25.00
CA THR A 64 32.48 23.20 -24.67
C THR A 64 31.48 24.32 -24.94
N GLY A 65 30.47 24.10 -25.79
CA GLY A 65 29.47 25.11 -26.09
C GLY A 65 28.53 24.79 -27.25
N VAL A 66 27.56 25.68 -27.45
CA VAL A 66 26.69 25.73 -28.64
C VAL A 66 27.19 26.83 -29.56
N TYR A 67 27.46 26.48 -30.81
CA TYR A 67 28.02 27.40 -31.81
C TYR A 67 26.96 27.79 -32.84
N LEU A 68 26.81 29.09 -33.07
CA LEU A 68 25.88 29.63 -34.05
C LEU A 68 26.58 29.93 -35.38
N ASN A 69 25.84 29.78 -36.48
CA ASN A 69 26.32 30.09 -37.83
C ASN A 69 26.26 31.60 -38.19
N THR A 70 25.92 32.45 -37.22
CA THR A 70 25.67 33.88 -37.43
C THR A 70 26.25 34.75 -36.31
N SER A 71 26.42 36.04 -36.57
CA SER A 71 26.75 37.06 -35.56
C SER A 71 25.53 37.46 -34.74
N ALA A 72 25.77 38.02 -33.54
CA ALA A 72 24.73 38.44 -32.58
C ALA A 72 23.65 39.35 -33.20
N THR A 73 24.06 40.30 -34.03
CA THR A 73 23.21 41.34 -34.64
C THR A 73 22.20 40.81 -35.65
N ASN A 74 22.44 39.61 -36.20
CA ASN A 74 21.62 39.01 -37.26
C ASN A 74 20.62 37.98 -36.73
N ILE A 75 20.68 37.65 -35.43
CA ILE A 75 19.80 36.67 -34.80
C ILE A 75 18.37 37.21 -34.73
N ARG A 76 17.41 36.38 -35.12
CA ARG A 76 15.98 36.65 -34.95
C ARG A 76 15.42 35.71 -33.90
N PHE A 77 14.81 36.29 -32.87
CA PHE A 77 14.17 35.53 -31.81
C PHE A 77 12.88 34.86 -32.30
N SER A 78 12.64 33.66 -31.80
CA SER A 78 11.39 32.92 -31.96
C SER A 78 10.61 32.92 -30.64
N TYR A 79 9.35 32.51 -30.73
CA TYR A 79 8.48 32.25 -29.58
C TYR A 79 8.13 30.77 -29.56
N LEU A 80 7.86 30.24 -28.37
CA LEU A 80 7.44 28.84 -28.19
C LEU A 80 6.11 28.61 -28.91
N GLN A 81 6.06 27.66 -29.84
CA GLN A 81 4.82 27.32 -30.53
C GLN A 81 3.91 26.45 -29.64
N PRO A 82 2.58 26.40 -29.89
CA PRO A 82 1.66 25.57 -29.12
C PRO A 82 2.01 24.07 -29.12
N THR A 83 2.52 23.57 -30.25
CA THR A 83 2.96 22.17 -30.44
C THR A 83 4.42 21.93 -30.02
N GLU A 84 5.04 22.91 -29.36
CA GLU A 84 6.41 22.79 -28.86
C GLU A 84 6.43 22.70 -27.34
N LEU A 85 7.32 21.85 -26.84
CA LEU A 85 7.53 21.59 -25.43
C LEU A 85 8.98 21.90 -25.03
N LEU A 86 9.17 22.51 -23.87
CA LEU A 86 10.49 22.81 -23.32
C LEU A 86 10.94 21.71 -22.35
N LEU A 87 12.05 21.05 -22.65
CA LEU A 87 12.46 19.83 -21.93
C LEU A 87 12.85 20.08 -20.46
N ALA A 88 13.61 21.13 -20.17
CA ALA A 88 14.04 21.42 -18.79
C ALA A 88 12.90 21.98 -17.92
N ARG A 89 11.96 22.72 -18.52
CA ARG A 89 10.81 23.29 -17.83
C ARG A 89 9.67 22.29 -17.63
N ASP A 90 9.33 21.55 -18.69
CA ASP A 90 8.08 20.79 -18.79
C ASP A 90 8.26 19.28 -18.57
N VAL A 91 9.49 18.73 -18.65
CA VAL A 91 9.74 17.28 -18.53
C VAL A 91 10.75 16.94 -17.42
N LEU A 92 11.86 17.67 -17.33
CA LEU A 92 12.90 17.40 -16.33
C LEU A 92 12.37 17.61 -14.89
N ASN A 93 12.66 16.67 -13.98
CA ASN A 93 12.19 16.65 -12.59
C ASN A 93 10.65 16.59 -12.44
N LYS A 94 9.92 16.17 -13.47
CA LYS A 94 8.48 15.94 -13.42
C LYS A 94 8.16 14.46 -13.29
N GLN A 95 6.98 14.16 -12.73
CA GLN A 95 6.39 12.84 -12.81
C GLN A 95 5.80 12.63 -14.21
N ILE A 96 6.05 11.45 -14.75
CA ILE A 96 5.52 10.97 -16.02
C ILE A 96 4.95 9.58 -15.80
N VAL A 97 4.00 9.19 -16.65
CA VAL A 97 3.49 7.82 -16.68
C VAL A 97 4.31 7.03 -17.68
N ASP A 98 4.90 5.92 -17.21
CA ASP A 98 5.50 4.90 -18.06
C ASP A 98 4.41 3.92 -18.50
N THR A 99 3.94 4.03 -19.74
CA THR A 99 2.86 3.16 -20.24
C THR A 99 3.32 1.74 -20.52
N GLN A 100 4.63 1.49 -20.60
CA GLN A 100 5.17 0.14 -20.74
C GLN A 100 5.40 -0.53 -19.38
N GLY A 101 5.87 0.26 -18.42
CA GLY A 101 6.14 -0.18 -17.05
C GLY A 101 4.96 -0.09 -16.10
N MET A 102 3.83 0.50 -16.54
CA MET A 102 2.59 0.71 -15.79
C MET A 102 2.86 1.33 -14.41
N LYS A 103 3.62 2.42 -14.40
CA LYS A 103 4.03 3.07 -13.15
C LYS A 103 4.33 4.53 -13.33
N VAL A 104 4.23 5.26 -12.22
CA VAL A 104 4.63 6.66 -12.16
C VAL A 104 6.11 6.75 -11.85
N VAL A 105 6.83 7.54 -12.64
CA VAL A 105 8.27 7.72 -12.49
C VAL A 105 8.65 9.17 -12.61
N ARG A 106 9.72 9.55 -11.90
CA ARG A 106 10.27 10.89 -11.95
C ARG A 106 11.40 10.95 -12.98
N VAL A 107 11.30 11.90 -13.91
CA VAL A 107 12.36 12.14 -14.89
C VAL A 107 13.56 12.80 -14.20
N ASN A 108 14.66 12.06 -14.08
CA ASN A 108 15.88 12.56 -13.47
C ASN A 108 16.79 13.25 -14.49
N ASP A 109 16.78 12.78 -15.74
CA ASP A 109 17.50 13.38 -16.85
C ASP A 109 16.87 13.02 -18.20
N ILE A 110 17.32 13.64 -19.28
CA ILE A 110 16.77 13.44 -20.62
C ILE A 110 17.89 13.08 -21.58
N LYS A 111 17.73 11.96 -22.29
CA LYS A 111 18.76 11.40 -23.17
C LYS A 111 18.50 11.74 -24.63
N PHE A 112 19.52 12.25 -25.30
CA PHE A 112 19.53 12.56 -26.71
C PHE A 112 20.39 11.57 -27.50
N SER A 113 20.07 11.47 -28.79
CA SER A 113 20.92 10.89 -29.83
C SER A 113 21.26 11.96 -30.85
N MET A 114 22.53 12.00 -31.27
CA MET A 114 22.95 12.83 -32.40
C MET A 114 22.75 12.05 -33.69
N SER A 115 21.96 12.62 -34.61
CA SER A 115 21.70 12.03 -35.92
C SER A 115 22.21 12.98 -37.02
N GLY A 116 23.36 12.67 -37.62
CA GLY A 116 24.04 13.56 -38.58
C GLY A 116 24.79 14.72 -37.91
N GLU A 117 25.28 15.68 -38.70
CA GLU A 117 26.18 16.75 -38.19
C GLU A 117 25.49 17.84 -37.35
N ASN A 118 24.14 17.97 -37.38
CA ASN A 118 23.44 19.07 -36.70
C ASN A 118 21.98 18.77 -36.27
N GLN A 119 21.66 17.51 -35.92
CA GLN A 119 20.34 17.18 -35.36
C GLN A 119 20.46 16.43 -34.04
N LEU A 120 19.92 17.04 -32.99
CA LEU A 120 19.65 16.37 -31.72
C LEU A 120 18.24 15.80 -31.77
N ARG A 121 18.13 14.49 -31.54
CA ARG A 121 16.85 13.80 -31.36
C ARG A 121 16.73 13.29 -29.95
N LEU A 122 15.55 13.42 -29.38
CA LEU A 122 15.21 12.88 -28.08
C LEU A 122 15.04 11.36 -28.19
N LEU A 123 15.73 10.61 -27.34
CA LEU A 123 15.54 9.16 -27.21
C LEU A 123 14.51 8.83 -26.13
N GLY A 124 14.63 9.47 -24.96
CA GLY A 124 13.82 9.12 -23.80
C GLY A 124 14.25 9.83 -22.52
N ALA A 125 13.56 9.51 -21.43
CA ALA A 125 13.83 10.00 -20.08
C ALA A 125 14.62 8.96 -19.27
N GLU A 126 15.66 9.41 -18.57
CA GLU A 126 16.40 8.60 -17.60
C GLU A 126 15.70 8.72 -16.23
N VAL A 127 15.28 7.59 -15.68
CA VAL A 127 14.56 7.51 -14.39
C VAL A 127 15.35 6.77 -13.31
N GLY A 128 16.47 6.14 -13.66
CA GLY A 128 17.31 5.40 -12.73
C GLY A 128 18.20 6.28 -11.84
N ALA A 129 18.88 5.63 -10.89
CA ALA A 129 19.79 6.26 -9.93
C ALA A 129 20.97 6.98 -10.60
N ARG A 130 21.41 6.56 -11.80
CA ARG A 130 22.45 7.28 -12.56
C ARG A 130 22.04 8.71 -12.92
N GLY A 131 20.77 8.91 -13.31
CA GLY A 131 20.24 10.25 -13.58
C GLY A 131 20.31 11.16 -12.35
N LEU A 132 19.95 10.64 -11.16
CA LEU A 132 20.04 11.37 -9.90
C LEU A 132 21.49 11.75 -9.55
N LEU A 133 22.42 10.80 -9.68
CA LEU A 133 23.84 11.04 -9.40
C LEU A 133 24.40 12.12 -10.33
N ARG A 134 24.01 12.10 -11.61
CA ARG A 134 24.41 13.11 -12.60
C ARG A 134 23.85 14.48 -12.30
N ALA A 135 22.59 14.56 -11.85
CA ALA A 135 21.95 15.80 -11.44
C ALA A 135 22.68 16.47 -10.25
N ILE A 136 23.24 15.66 -9.33
CA ILE A 136 24.06 16.16 -8.21
C ILE A 136 25.45 16.58 -8.72
N SER A 137 26.17 15.69 -9.40
CA SER A 137 27.45 15.99 -10.03
C SER A 137 27.88 14.88 -10.99
N PRO A 138 28.28 15.19 -12.24
CA PRO A 138 28.85 14.20 -13.16
C PRO A 138 30.08 13.46 -12.60
N ALA A 139 30.87 14.13 -11.75
CA ALA A 139 32.02 13.51 -11.10
C ALA A 139 31.60 12.44 -10.07
N LEU A 140 30.45 12.63 -9.41
CA LEU A 140 29.91 11.68 -8.44
C LEU A 140 29.42 10.41 -9.15
N GLU A 141 28.73 10.54 -10.29
CA GLU A 141 28.32 9.40 -11.13
C GLU A 141 29.53 8.51 -11.46
N HIS A 142 30.62 9.09 -11.97
CA HIS A 142 31.81 8.33 -12.34
C HIS A 142 32.50 7.64 -11.16
N VAL A 143 32.52 8.26 -9.98
CA VAL A 143 33.10 7.66 -8.76
C VAL A 143 32.27 6.47 -8.30
N VAL A 144 30.94 6.65 -8.20
CA VAL A 144 30.02 5.59 -7.73
C VAL A 144 29.97 4.45 -8.76
N GLU A 145 29.91 4.76 -10.05
CA GLU A 145 29.94 3.76 -11.12
C GLU A 145 31.25 2.96 -11.11
N GLY A 146 32.39 3.64 -10.94
CA GLY A 146 33.70 2.99 -10.83
C GLY A 146 33.79 2.03 -9.63
N PHE A 147 33.24 2.43 -8.48
CA PHE A 147 33.15 1.59 -7.29
C PHE A 147 32.20 0.39 -7.49
N MET A 148 31.02 0.62 -8.06
CA MET A 148 30.00 -0.39 -8.32
C MET A 148 30.46 -1.43 -9.37
N LYS A 149 31.20 -0.99 -10.41
CA LYS A 149 31.87 -1.89 -11.35
C LYS A 149 32.90 -2.80 -10.67
N HIS A 150 33.63 -2.28 -9.68
CA HIS A 150 34.60 -3.09 -8.91
C HIS A 150 33.93 -4.15 -8.04
N LEU A 151 32.71 -3.89 -7.57
CA LEU A 151 31.85 -4.83 -6.84
C LEU A 151 31.08 -5.82 -7.74
N GLY A 152 31.28 -5.77 -9.07
CA GLY A 152 30.63 -6.67 -10.02
C GLY A 152 29.16 -6.35 -10.29
N LYS A 153 28.66 -5.16 -9.89
CA LYS A 153 27.28 -4.71 -10.11
C LYS A 153 27.29 -3.32 -10.78
N PRO A 154 27.50 -3.20 -12.09
CA PRO A 154 27.45 -1.89 -12.76
C PRO A 154 26.06 -1.26 -12.59
N LEU A 155 26.02 0.07 -12.42
CA LEU A 155 24.76 0.80 -12.42
C LEU A 155 24.17 0.79 -13.84
N SER A 156 22.97 0.22 -14.00
CA SER A 156 22.22 0.25 -15.25
C SER A 156 21.73 1.67 -15.58
N GLU A 157 21.54 1.94 -16.87
CA GLU A 157 20.73 3.07 -17.33
C GLU A 157 19.29 2.58 -17.47
N ASP A 158 18.36 3.24 -16.78
CA ASP A 158 16.92 2.97 -16.91
C ASP A 158 16.32 4.12 -17.70
N ILE A 159 16.08 3.85 -18.98
CA ILE A 159 15.60 4.83 -19.95
C ILE A 159 14.23 4.42 -20.45
N ILE A 160 13.27 5.31 -20.28
CA ILE A 160 11.93 5.17 -20.84
C ILE A 160 11.91 5.93 -22.16
N ALA A 161 11.61 5.21 -23.24
CA ALA A 161 11.56 5.81 -24.57
C ALA A 161 10.47 6.89 -24.63
N TRP A 162 10.72 7.93 -25.42
CA TRP A 162 9.75 9.04 -25.56
C TRP A 162 8.35 8.58 -25.99
N SER A 163 8.26 7.50 -26.76
CA SER A 163 7.00 6.91 -27.21
C SER A 163 6.15 6.26 -26.09
N TYR A 164 6.75 5.95 -24.94
CA TYR A 164 6.07 5.31 -23.81
C TYR A 164 5.83 6.28 -22.64
N MET A 165 5.98 7.58 -22.90
CA MET A 165 5.86 8.62 -21.89
C MET A 165 4.57 9.41 -22.11
N ASP A 166 3.71 9.43 -21.11
CA ASP A 166 2.62 10.40 -21.04
C ASP A 166 2.95 11.54 -20.05
N LEU A 167 2.72 12.77 -20.48
CA LEU A 167 3.07 13.97 -19.71
C LEU A 167 1.85 14.51 -19.00
N LEU A 168 1.91 14.47 -17.68
CA LEU A 168 0.81 14.81 -16.79
C LEU A 168 0.60 16.34 -16.62
N ASP A 169 1.62 17.16 -16.86
CA ASP A 169 1.61 18.59 -16.50
C ASP A 169 1.43 19.49 -17.74
N ARG A 170 0.19 19.67 -18.21
CA ARG A 170 -0.21 20.95 -18.82
C ARG A 170 -1.72 21.26 -18.79
N SER A 171 -2.01 22.36 -18.10
CA SER A 171 -3.31 22.99 -17.86
C SER A 171 -3.99 23.62 -19.09
N THR A 172 -3.98 23.00 -20.27
CA THR A 172 -4.80 23.50 -21.39
C THR A 172 -5.23 22.35 -22.28
N LYS A 173 -6.54 22.09 -22.26
CA LYS A 173 -7.35 21.35 -23.24
C LYS A 173 -6.60 21.12 -24.56
N ASN A 174 -6.35 19.85 -24.88
CA ASN A 174 -5.95 19.32 -26.18
C ASN A 174 -4.48 19.54 -26.58
N ILE A 175 -3.56 18.80 -25.97
CA ILE A 175 -2.44 18.24 -26.73
C ILE A 175 -2.30 16.78 -26.30
N GLN A 176 -3.03 15.91 -26.99
CA GLN A 176 -2.68 14.49 -27.05
C GLN A 176 -1.22 14.42 -27.50
N LEU A 177 -0.35 13.78 -26.72
CA LEU A 177 0.93 13.34 -27.21
C LEU A 177 0.65 12.24 -28.24
N SER A 178 0.24 12.66 -29.44
CA SER A 178 0.17 11.75 -30.56
C SER A 178 1.62 11.38 -30.86
N VAL A 179 2.05 10.21 -30.41
CA VAL A 179 2.54 9.12 -31.26
C VAL A 179 2.98 7.96 -30.34
N SER A 180 2.13 6.92 -30.34
CA SER A 180 2.45 5.47 -30.28
C SER A 180 2.03 4.64 -29.05
N HIS A 181 0.83 4.03 -29.19
CA HIS A 181 0.46 2.62 -28.93
C HIS A 181 -0.33 2.18 -27.67
N LYS A 182 -0.53 3.02 -26.64
CA LYS A 182 -1.68 2.95 -25.72
C LYS A 182 -1.89 4.32 -25.09
N THR A 183 -3.05 4.96 -25.29
CA THR A 183 -3.46 6.09 -24.43
C THR A 183 -3.93 5.53 -23.08
N LEU A 184 -4.01 6.39 -22.05
CA LEU A 184 -4.53 5.97 -20.74
C LEU A 184 -5.92 5.29 -20.86
N SER A 185 -6.72 5.73 -21.85
CA SER A 185 -8.01 5.14 -22.23
C SER A 185 -7.94 3.75 -22.88
N GLU A 186 -6.75 3.20 -23.14
CA GLU A 186 -6.55 1.84 -23.69
C GLU A 186 -5.93 0.89 -22.63
N LEU A 187 -5.75 1.37 -21.40
CA LEU A 187 -5.32 0.57 -20.26
C LEU A 187 -6.53 -0.07 -19.59
N HIS A 188 -6.29 -1.16 -18.87
CA HIS A 188 -7.32 -1.77 -18.03
C HIS A 188 -7.62 -0.85 -16.83
N PRO A 189 -8.86 -0.78 -16.33
CA PRO A 189 -9.20 -0.03 -15.12
C PRO A 189 -8.26 -0.27 -13.93
N ALA A 190 -7.96 -1.54 -13.61
CA ALA A 190 -6.95 -1.90 -12.61
C ALA A 190 -5.56 -1.26 -12.86
N ASP A 191 -5.06 -1.23 -14.10
CA ASP A 191 -3.77 -0.58 -14.41
C ASP A 191 -3.86 0.95 -14.21
N ILE A 192 -5.04 1.54 -14.41
CA ILE A 192 -5.30 2.97 -14.21
C ILE A 192 -5.33 3.27 -12.71
N ALA A 193 -5.98 2.43 -11.90
CA ALA A 193 -6.01 2.51 -10.45
C ALA A 193 -4.60 2.48 -9.85
N ASP A 194 -3.80 1.47 -10.23
CA ASP A 194 -2.37 1.33 -9.88
C ASP A 194 -1.56 2.62 -10.15
N ILE A 195 -1.82 3.27 -11.30
CA ILE A 195 -1.18 4.53 -11.67
C ILE A 195 -1.66 5.66 -10.77
N ILE A 196 -2.97 5.78 -10.55
CA ILE A 196 -3.59 6.85 -9.76
C ILE A 196 -3.06 6.83 -8.31
N GLU A 197 -2.94 5.67 -7.69
CA GLU A 197 -2.43 5.55 -6.32
C GLU A 197 -1.01 6.10 -6.16
N GLN A 198 -0.15 5.83 -7.15
CA GLN A 198 1.25 6.26 -7.17
C GLN A 198 1.45 7.76 -7.49
N LEU A 199 0.41 8.46 -7.95
CA LEU A 199 0.49 9.87 -8.30
C LEU A 199 0.44 10.78 -7.08
N ASP A 200 1.09 11.95 -7.19
CA ASP A 200 0.85 13.04 -6.24
C ASP A 200 -0.63 13.50 -6.34
N PRO A 201 -1.30 13.92 -5.25
CA PRO A 201 -2.74 14.25 -5.24
C PRO A 201 -3.18 15.23 -6.34
N ARG A 202 -2.32 16.21 -6.66
CA ARG A 202 -2.58 17.19 -7.72
C ARG A 202 -2.67 16.57 -9.14
N LEU A 203 -1.95 15.48 -9.38
CA LEU A 203 -1.93 14.79 -10.67
C LEU A 203 -3.05 13.75 -10.77
N ARG A 204 -3.45 13.13 -9.65
CA ARG A 204 -4.58 12.18 -9.58
C ARG A 204 -5.84 12.75 -10.20
N ALA A 205 -6.29 13.91 -9.70
CA ALA A 205 -7.49 14.59 -10.22
C ALA A 205 -7.38 14.97 -11.72
N GLN A 206 -6.16 15.20 -12.23
CA GLN A 206 -5.95 15.52 -13.65
C GLN A 206 -5.99 14.29 -14.55
N VAL A 207 -5.54 13.13 -14.06
CA VAL A 207 -5.61 11.86 -14.77
C VAL A 207 -7.05 11.37 -14.75
N PHE A 208 -7.70 11.37 -13.58
CA PHE A 208 -9.08 10.96 -13.43
C PHE A 208 -10.03 11.80 -14.29
N ALA A 209 -9.84 13.12 -14.37
CA ALA A 209 -10.65 14.00 -15.24
C ALA A 209 -10.44 13.79 -16.75
N GLN A 210 -9.47 12.96 -17.18
CA GLN A 210 -9.27 12.59 -18.58
C GLN A 210 -9.98 11.29 -18.96
N LEU A 211 -10.37 10.48 -17.97
CA LEU A 211 -11.17 9.28 -18.18
C LEU A 211 -12.57 9.67 -18.63
N ASP A 212 -13.19 8.82 -19.44
CA ASP A 212 -14.64 8.91 -19.61
C ASP A 212 -15.34 8.34 -18.37
N THR A 213 -16.66 8.50 -18.31
CA THR A 213 -17.45 8.17 -17.10
C THR A 213 -17.42 6.68 -16.77
N GLU A 214 -17.34 5.82 -17.79
CA GLU A 214 -17.34 4.35 -17.65
C GLU A 214 -15.98 3.88 -17.13
N GLN A 215 -14.88 4.32 -17.76
CA GLN A 215 -13.54 4.01 -17.28
C GLN A 215 -13.24 4.59 -15.90
N ALA A 216 -13.80 5.77 -15.59
CA ALA A 216 -13.67 6.36 -14.26
C ALA A 216 -14.45 5.58 -13.20
N ALA A 217 -15.58 4.97 -13.58
CA ALA A 217 -16.37 4.14 -12.69
C ALA A 217 -15.67 2.81 -12.38
N GLU A 218 -15.18 2.10 -13.40
CA GLU A 218 -14.43 0.86 -13.17
C GLU A 218 -13.11 1.11 -12.42
N ALA A 219 -12.36 2.17 -12.79
CA ALA A 219 -11.03 2.41 -12.21
C ALA A 219 -11.06 2.93 -10.77
N ILE A 220 -12.20 3.45 -10.28
CA ILE A 220 -12.31 3.89 -8.88
C ILE A 220 -12.67 2.72 -7.95
N THR A 221 -13.43 1.72 -8.43
CA THR A 221 -13.70 0.48 -7.69
C THR A 221 -12.41 -0.30 -7.43
N GLU A 222 -11.48 -0.28 -8.40
CA GLU A 222 -10.20 -1.01 -8.34
C GLU A 222 -9.11 -0.36 -7.46
N LEU A 223 -9.44 0.69 -6.68
CA LEU A 223 -8.48 1.34 -5.78
C LEU A 223 -8.41 0.58 -4.44
N ASP A 224 -7.23 0.48 -3.85
CA ASP A 224 -7.03 -0.17 -2.54
C ASP A 224 -7.29 0.79 -1.34
N ASP A 225 -7.52 2.09 -1.58
CA ASP A 225 -7.56 3.15 -0.56
C ASP A 225 -8.91 3.91 -0.57
N ASP A 226 -9.75 3.62 0.44
CA ASP A 226 -11.08 4.24 0.61
C ASP A 226 -11.03 5.77 0.76
N GLU A 227 -9.98 6.30 1.44
CA GLU A 227 -9.79 7.75 1.57
C GLU A 227 -9.53 8.37 0.18
N LEU A 228 -8.80 7.65 -0.67
CA LEU A 228 -8.49 8.07 -2.02
C LEU A 228 -9.73 8.05 -2.93
N MET A 229 -10.54 6.98 -2.85
CA MET A 229 -11.81 6.90 -3.57
C MET A 229 -12.70 8.10 -3.22
N THR A 230 -12.83 8.38 -1.92
CA THR A 230 -13.62 9.50 -1.41
C THR A 230 -13.07 10.84 -1.90
N GLU A 231 -11.75 11.07 -1.81
CA GLU A 231 -11.10 12.30 -2.33
C GLU A 231 -11.43 12.52 -3.81
N MET A 232 -11.38 11.46 -4.61
CA MET A 232 -11.63 11.51 -6.05
C MET A 232 -13.10 11.80 -6.36
N LEU A 233 -14.03 11.15 -5.67
CA LEU A 233 -15.46 11.39 -5.84
C LEU A 233 -15.87 12.80 -5.40
N GLU A 234 -15.29 13.32 -4.31
CA GLU A 234 -15.51 14.70 -3.86
C GLU A 234 -14.95 15.75 -4.83
N GLY A 235 -13.91 15.39 -5.59
CA GLY A 235 -13.34 16.23 -6.64
C GLY A 235 -14.27 16.46 -7.83
N LEU A 236 -15.27 15.59 -8.02
CA LEU A 236 -16.28 15.69 -9.08
C LEU A 236 -17.43 16.63 -8.71
N SER A 237 -18.09 17.20 -9.72
CA SER A 237 -19.38 17.85 -9.47
C SER A 237 -20.43 16.81 -9.08
N ASP A 238 -21.42 17.17 -8.26
CA ASP A 238 -22.45 16.22 -7.79
C ASP A 238 -23.16 15.49 -8.95
N ARG A 239 -23.30 16.15 -10.10
CA ARG A 239 -23.92 15.56 -11.29
C ARG A 239 -22.99 14.56 -11.97
N GLU A 240 -21.70 14.84 -12.04
CA GLU A 240 -20.70 13.91 -12.60
C GLU A 240 -20.58 12.68 -11.70
N ALA A 241 -20.41 12.87 -10.39
CA ALA A 241 -20.37 11.79 -9.40
C ALA A 241 -21.64 10.92 -9.46
N SER A 242 -22.82 11.55 -9.49
CA SER A 242 -24.08 10.80 -9.60
C SER A 242 -24.26 10.07 -10.93
N THR A 243 -23.66 10.56 -12.02
CA THR A 243 -23.72 9.86 -13.32
C THR A 243 -22.78 8.66 -13.32
N MET A 244 -21.59 8.83 -12.74
CA MET A 244 -20.60 7.76 -12.57
C MET A 244 -21.14 6.62 -11.69
N LEU A 245 -21.66 6.94 -10.50
CA LEU A 245 -22.32 5.97 -9.61
C LEU A 245 -23.52 5.25 -10.25
N ALA A 246 -24.18 5.87 -11.24
CA ALA A 246 -25.31 5.26 -11.94
C ALA A 246 -24.87 4.39 -13.14
N THR A 247 -23.58 4.38 -13.46
CA THR A 247 -22.97 3.56 -14.51
C THR A 247 -22.25 2.34 -13.92
N MET A 248 -21.92 2.38 -12.63
CA MET A 248 -21.36 1.26 -11.86
C MET A 248 -22.41 0.18 -11.59
N ASP A 249 -21.91 -1.01 -11.28
CA ASP A 249 -22.72 -2.07 -10.70
C ASP A 249 -23.30 -1.66 -9.34
N PRO A 250 -24.52 -2.12 -8.99
CA PRO A 250 -25.25 -1.60 -7.83
C PRO A 250 -24.55 -1.80 -6.48
N ASP A 251 -23.82 -2.90 -6.33
CA ASP A 251 -22.98 -3.28 -5.19
C ASP A 251 -21.76 -2.37 -5.05
N ASP A 252 -20.97 -2.18 -6.10
CA ASP A 252 -19.87 -1.20 -6.13
C ASP A 252 -20.36 0.20 -5.76
N ALA A 253 -21.45 0.64 -6.38
CA ALA A 253 -22.04 1.94 -6.10
C ALA A 253 -22.55 2.04 -4.65
N ALA A 254 -22.98 0.94 -4.04
CA ALA A 254 -23.36 0.91 -2.64
C ALA A 254 -22.13 1.07 -1.73
N ALA A 255 -21.05 0.34 -2.00
CA ALA A 255 -19.78 0.43 -1.27
C ALA A 255 -19.23 1.86 -1.29
N LEU A 256 -19.12 2.50 -2.47
CA LEU A 256 -18.65 3.88 -2.57
C LEU A 256 -19.55 4.89 -1.87
N ILE A 257 -20.87 4.66 -1.80
CA ILE A 257 -21.81 5.58 -1.14
C ILE A 257 -21.69 5.51 0.39
N GLU A 258 -21.29 4.35 0.92
CA GLU A 258 -21.14 4.10 2.35
C GLU A 258 -19.99 4.92 2.95
N GLU A 259 -18.91 5.10 2.20
CA GLU A 259 -17.76 5.93 2.59
C GLU A 259 -18.09 7.44 2.67
N LEU A 260 -19.21 7.87 2.09
CA LEU A 260 -19.59 9.28 2.03
C LEU A 260 -20.37 9.73 3.26
N ASP A 261 -20.28 11.03 3.54
CA ASP A 261 -21.17 11.63 4.52
C ASP A 261 -22.63 11.54 4.05
N TYR A 262 -23.52 11.26 5.02
CA TYR A 262 -24.94 11.04 4.76
C TYR A 262 -25.60 12.15 3.90
N GLU A 263 -25.20 13.41 4.07
CA GLU A 263 -25.76 14.52 3.30
C GLU A 263 -25.36 14.46 1.82
N LYS A 264 -24.12 14.07 1.51
CA LYS A 264 -23.65 13.88 0.13
C LYS A 264 -24.23 12.63 -0.48
N ALA A 265 -24.20 11.49 0.21
CA ALA A 265 -24.80 10.23 -0.22
C ALA A 265 -26.26 10.44 -0.67
N GLU A 266 -27.10 11.03 0.19
CA GLU A 266 -28.51 11.30 -0.10
C GLU A 266 -28.69 12.29 -1.26
N LYS A 267 -27.76 13.22 -1.45
CA LYS A 267 -27.78 14.16 -2.58
C LYS A 267 -27.47 13.45 -3.90
N LEU A 268 -26.48 12.57 -3.93
CA LEU A 268 -26.10 11.81 -5.13
C LEU A 268 -27.22 10.82 -5.51
N LEU A 269 -27.77 10.09 -4.54
CA LEU A 269 -28.92 9.19 -4.73
C LEU A 269 -30.16 9.89 -5.30
N ARG A 270 -30.38 11.18 -4.99
CA ARG A 270 -31.51 11.95 -5.56
C ARG A 270 -31.26 12.47 -6.97
N LEU A 271 -30.00 12.55 -7.39
CA LEU A 271 -29.62 13.05 -8.71
C LEU A 271 -29.62 11.93 -9.75
N MET A 272 -29.49 10.66 -9.33
CA MET A 272 -29.57 9.49 -10.19
C MET A 272 -31.03 9.13 -10.56
N GLY A 273 -31.17 8.15 -11.47
CA GLY A 273 -32.47 7.64 -11.88
C GLY A 273 -33.14 6.81 -10.80
N VAL A 274 -34.48 6.72 -10.85
CA VAL A 274 -35.28 6.01 -9.83
C VAL A 274 -35.00 4.51 -9.80
N LYS A 275 -34.56 3.92 -10.92
CA LYS A 275 -34.26 2.49 -11.00
C LYS A 275 -32.95 2.21 -10.25
N GLU A 276 -31.92 2.98 -10.56
CA GLU A 276 -30.56 2.88 -10.02
C GLU A 276 -30.58 3.22 -8.52
N GLU A 277 -31.24 4.32 -8.14
CA GLU A 277 -31.43 4.71 -6.72
C GLU A 277 -32.07 3.57 -5.92
N LYS A 278 -33.10 2.94 -6.49
CA LYS A 278 -33.80 1.87 -5.79
C LYS A 278 -32.93 0.63 -5.64
N ALA A 279 -32.12 0.28 -6.63
CA ALA A 279 -31.22 -0.87 -6.55
C ALA A 279 -30.22 -0.68 -5.41
N ILE A 280 -29.49 0.43 -5.43
CA ILE A 280 -28.46 0.75 -4.43
C ILE A 280 -29.06 0.88 -3.02
N ARG A 281 -30.20 1.57 -2.86
CA ARG A 281 -30.87 1.67 -1.54
C ARG A 281 -31.33 0.35 -0.97
N ASN A 282 -31.63 -0.66 -1.80
CA ASN A 282 -31.99 -1.96 -1.26
C ASN A 282 -30.75 -2.66 -0.68
N LEU A 283 -29.59 -2.52 -1.32
CA LEU A 283 -28.32 -3.08 -0.85
C LEU A 283 -27.85 -2.42 0.45
N LEU A 284 -27.89 -1.08 0.49
CA LEU A 284 -27.64 -0.28 1.72
C LEU A 284 -28.61 -0.60 2.88
N GLY A 285 -29.67 -1.37 2.63
CA GLY A 285 -30.63 -1.79 3.63
C GLY A 285 -30.27 -3.09 4.35
N TYR A 286 -29.34 -3.89 3.83
CA TYR A 286 -28.81 -5.08 4.49
C TYR A 286 -27.73 -4.72 5.50
N GLU A 287 -27.42 -5.60 6.43
CA GLU A 287 -26.30 -5.36 7.37
C GLU A 287 -24.97 -5.40 6.59
N GLU A 288 -23.96 -4.67 7.08
CA GLU A 288 -22.57 -4.79 6.59
C GLU A 288 -22.12 -6.26 6.69
N ASP A 289 -21.17 -6.66 5.83
CA ASP A 289 -20.57 -8.00 5.83
C ASP A 289 -21.55 -9.17 5.58
N THR A 290 -22.65 -8.92 4.86
CA THR A 290 -23.66 -9.94 4.53
C THR A 290 -23.79 -10.19 3.03
N ALA A 291 -24.30 -11.38 2.67
CA ALA A 291 -24.60 -11.76 1.29
C ALA A 291 -25.48 -10.74 0.56
N GLY A 292 -26.42 -10.11 1.27
CA GLY A 292 -27.30 -9.08 0.71
C GLY A 292 -26.60 -7.74 0.46
N ARG A 293 -25.47 -7.50 1.15
CA ARG A 293 -24.64 -6.29 0.98
C ARG A 293 -23.74 -6.40 -0.25
N ILE A 294 -23.09 -7.55 -0.42
CA ILE A 294 -22.13 -7.84 -1.51
C ILE A 294 -22.78 -8.46 -2.76
N MET A 295 -24.11 -8.38 -2.91
CA MET A 295 -24.79 -8.91 -4.09
C MET A 295 -25.11 -7.82 -5.10
N THR A 296 -24.94 -8.15 -6.37
CA THR A 296 -25.53 -7.38 -7.47
C THR A 296 -26.97 -7.82 -7.75
N SER A 297 -27.80 -6.85 -8.15
CA SER A 297 -29.17 -7.12 -8.65
C SER A 297 -29.20 -7.45 -10.15
N GLU A 298 -28.05 -7.43 -10.82
CA GLU A 298 -27.86 -7.62 -12.25
C GLU A 298 -27.69 -9.12 -12.57
N PHE A 299 -28.80 -9.86 -12.69
CA PHE A 299 -28.76 -11.30 -13.03
C PHE A 299 -29.81 -11.71 -14.06
N VAL A 300 -29.54 -12.84 -14.74
CA VAL A 300 -30.44 -13.37 -15.78
C VAL A 300 -31.34 -14.47 -15.20
N ALA A 301 -32.64 -14.18 -15.10
CA ALA A 301 -33.65 -15.15 -14.70
C ALA A 301 -34.81 -15.26 -15.72
N LEU A 302 -35.20 -16.49 -16.06
CA LEU A 302 -36.25 -16.80 -17.01
C LEU A 302 -37.22 -17.86 -16.48
N PRO A 303 -38.49 -17.87 -16.91
CA PRO A 303 -39.40 -18.93 -16.54
C PRO A 303 -38.85 -20.30 -16.94
N ALA A 304 -38.97 -21.31 -16.08
CA ALA A 304 -38.49 -22.67 -16.36
C ALA A 304 -39.14 -23.29 -17.62
N THR A 305 -40.28 -22.74 -18.05
CA THR A 305 -40.96 -23.12 -19.29
C THR A 305 -40.42 -22.45 -20.55
N ALA A 306 -39.49 -21.48 -20.47
CA ALA A 306 -38.86 -20.87 -21.64
C ALA A 306 -38.02 -21.89 -22.43
N THR A 307 -37.71 -21.56 -23.68
CA THR A 307 -36.82 -22.35 -24.54
C THR A 307 -35.37 -21.86 -24.44
N VAL A 308 -34.42 -22.67 -24.90
CA VAL A 308 -33.02 -22.26 -25.05
C VAL A 308 -32.91 -21.03 -25.97
N GLN A 309 -33.70 -20.98 -27.05
CA GLN A 309 -33.74 -19.83 -27.94
C GLN A 309 -34.18 -18.55 -27.21
N ASP A 310 -35.21 -18.62 -26.37
CA ASP A 310 -35.66 -17.47 -25.58
C ASP A 310 -34.55 -16.98 -24.63
N ALA A 311 -33.79 -17.90 -24.03
CA ALA A 311 -32.67 -17.55 -23.17
C ALA A 311 -31.53 -16.87 -23.92
N ILE A 312 -31.13 -17.44 -25.06
CA ILE A 312 -30.09 -16.85 -25.92
C ILE A 312 -30.51 -15.47 -26.45
N ASP A 313 -31.78 -15.28 -26.80
CA ASP A 313 -32.28 -14.00 -27.27
C ASP A 313 -32.38 -12.95 -26.15
N ALA A 314 -32.70 -13.37 -24.92
CA ALA A 314 -32.61 -12.51 -23.74
C ALA A 314 -31.17 -12.05 -23.49
N LEU A 315 -30.21 -12.99 -23.51
CA LEU A 315 -28.79 -12.70 -23.31
C LEU A 315 -28.20 -11.77 -24.39
N ARG A 316 -28.63 -11.91 -25.64
CA ARG A 316 -28.21 -11.01 -26.74
C ARG A 316 -28.77 -9.59 -26.62
N GLY A 317 -29.80 -9.39 -25.79
CA GLY A 317 -30.43 -8.10 -25.58
C GLY A 317 -29.85 -7.32 -24.40
N LEU A 318 -28.91 -7.90 -23.65
CA LEU A 318 -28.20 -7.26 -22.56
C LEU A 318 -27.10 -6.32 -23.10
N ASP A 319 -26.71 -5.36 -22.27
CA ASP A 319 -25.60 -4.45 -22.55
C ASP A 319 -24.25 -5.20 -22.48
N GLU A 320 -23.18 -4.60 -23.02
CA GLU A 320 -21.87 -5.28 -23.16
C GLU A 320 -21.15 -5.47 -21.81
N ASP A 321 -21.44 -4.57 -20.89
CA ASP A 321 -20.96 -4.39 -19.52
C ASP A 321 -21.85 -5.07 -18.47
N PHE A 322 -22.77 -5.95 -18.87
CA PHE A 322 -23.63 -6.66 -17.92
C PHE A 322 -22.85 -7.67 -17.07
N GLU A 323 -22.68 -7.37 -15.79
CA GLU A 323 -22.09 -8.14 -14.68
C GLU A 323 -21.80 -9.62 -15.00
N SER A 324 -22.76 -10.53 -14.75
CA SER A 324 -22.55 -11.96 -14.99
C SER A 324 -23.64 -12.61 -15.83
N ILE A 325 -23.25 -12.99 -17.05
CA ILE A 325 -24.05 -13.85 -17.94
C ILE A 325 -23.71 -15.34 -17.82
N TYR A 326 -22.77 -15.75 -16.95
CA TYR A 326 -22.29 -17.15 -16.91
C TYR A 326 -23.36 -18.16 -16.52
N TYR A 327 -24.35 -17.73 -15.73
CA TYR A 327 -25.48 -18.52 -15.31
C TYR A 327 -26.81 -17.89 -15.72
N VAL A 328 -27.76 -18.75 -16.09
CA VAL A 328 -29.17 -18.39 -16.28
C VAL A 328 -29.98 -19.17 -15.26
N TYR A 329 -30.67 -18.43 -14.39
CA TYR A 329 -31.54 -18.99 -13.37
C TYR A 329 -32.93 -19.23 -13.93
N THR A 330 -33.58 -20.32 -13.49
CA THR A 330 -34.95 -20.62 -13.87
C THR A 330 -35.91 -20.41 -12.73
N THR A 331 -37.04 -19.74 -12.97
CA THR A 331 -38.07 -19.47 -11.96
C THR A 331 -39.40 -20.17 -12.27
N ASP A 332 -40.22 -20.40 -11.25
CA ASP A 332 -41.61 -20.86 -11.40
C ASP A 332 -42.58 -19.70 -11.66
N ALA A 333 -43.89 -19.96 -11.58
CA ALA A 333 -44.92 -18.95 -11.84
C ALA A 333 -45.08 -17.95 -10.68
N GLU A 334 -44.65 -18.35 -9.48
CA GLU A 334 -44.64 -17.56 -8.26
C GLU A 334 -43.35 -16.72 -8.15
N GLY A 335 -42.33 -17.05 -8.95
CA GLY A 335 -41.04 -16.34 -9.04
C GLY A 335 -39.93 -17.03 -8.25
N ALA A 336 -40.18 -18.20 -7.68
CA ALA A 336 -39.21 -18.92 -6.87
C ALA A 336 -38.17 -19.63 -7.76
N LEU A 337 -36.92 -19.69 -7.27
CA LEU A 337 -35.79 -20.32 -7.92
C LEU A 337 -36.00 -21.84 -8.03
N THR A 338 -35.96 -22.35 -9.27
CA THR A 338 -36.21 -23.77 -9.59
C THR A 338 -35.00 -24.50 -10.19
N GLY A 339 -34.02 -23.77 -10.68
CA GLY A 339 -32.87 -24.36 -11.35
C GLY A 339 -31.87 -23.34 -11.88
N VAL A 340 -30.72 -23.84 -12.34
CA VAL A 340 -29.65 -23.03 -12.95
C VAL A 340 -29.10 -23.72 -14.19
N LEU A 341 -28.73 -22.94 -15.21
CA LEU A 341 -28.02 -23.40 -16.41
C LEU A 341 -26.76 -22.58 -16.60
N SER A 342 -25.64 -23.25 -16.89
CA SER A 342 -24.45 -22.55 -17.38
C SER A 342 -24.63 -22.12 -18.84
N MET A 343 -23.94 -21.05 -19.25
CA MET A 343 -23.85 -20.66 -20.66
C MET A 343 -23.35 -21.78 -21.57
N ARG A 344 -22.43 -22.60 -21.07
CA ARG A 344 -21.95 -23.80 -21.77
C ARG A 344 -23.09 -24.75 -22.12
N SER A 345 -24.03 -24.94 -21.19
CA SER A 345 -25.20 -25.80 -21.40
C SER A 345 -26.13 -25.23 -22.48
N LEU A 346 -26.35 -23.92 -22.46
CA LEU A 346 -27.21 -23.25 -23.45
C LEU A 346 -26.63 -23.31 -24.87
N VAL A 347 -25.31 -23.14 -25.02
CA VAL A 347 -24.63 -23.15 -26.34
C VAL A 347 -24.69 -24.51 -27.03
N VAL A 348 -24.69 -25.61 -26.27
CA VAL A 348 -24.67 -26.98 -26.83
C VAL A 348 -26.08 -27.56 -26.99
N ALA A 349 -27.07 -26.98 -26.32
CA ALA A 349 -28.45 -27.47 -26.34
C ALA A 349 -29.18 -27.13 -27.65
N GLU A 350 -30.22 -27.92 -27.95
CA GLU A 350 -31.13 -27.63 -29.05
C GLU A 350 -31.98 -26.39 -28.73
N HIS A 351 -32.13 -25.51 -29.72
CA HIS A 351 -32.81 -24.21 -29.59
C HIS A 351 -34.26 -24.30 -29.07
N ASP A 352 -34.99 -25.37 -29.37
CA ASP A 352 -36.38 -25.58 -28.97
C ASP A 352 -36.54 -26.35 -27.64
N ALA A 353 -35.43 -26.84 -27.06
CA ALA A 353 -35.45 -27.50 -25.76
C ALA A 353 -35.89 -26.53 -24.65
N ARG A 354 -36.62 -27.05 -23.65
CA ARG A 354 -37.12 -26.25 -22.51
C ARG A 354 -36.07 -26.16 -21.42
N LEU A 355 -35.95 -24.99 -20.78
CA LEU A 355 -34.95 -24.76 -19.73
C LEU A 355 -35.08 -25.74 -18.56
N LYS A 356 -36.31 -26.02 -18.08
CA LYS A 356 -36.57 -26.99 -16.99
C LYS A 356 -36.07 -28.42 -17.23
N ASP A 357 -35.87 -28.80 -18.49
CA ASP A 357 -35.44 -30.15 -18.88
C ASP A 357 -33.90 -30.26 -18.90
N LEU A 358 -33.22 -29.11 -18.90
CA LEU A 358 -31.76 -28.97 -18.93
C LEU A 358 -31.19 -28.41 -17.60
N ALA A 359 -31.99 -27.66 -16.85
CA ALA A 359 -31.60 -27.01 -15.62
C ALA A 359 -31.16 -27.99 -14.53
N PHE A 360 -30.06 -27.67 -13.85
CA PHE A 360 -29.69 -28.33 -12.61
C PHE A 360 -30.60 -27.83 -11.49
N ARG A 361 -31.27 -28.74 -10.77
CA ARG A 361 -32.35 -28.41 -9.82
C ARG A 361 -31.91 -28.29 -8.37
N ASP A 362 -30.82 -28.96 -8.00
CA ASP A 362 -30.27 -28.92 -6.65
C ASP A 362 -29.36 -27.69 -6.50
N VAL A 363 -29.92 -26.50 -6.77
CA VAL A 363 -29.19 -25.23 -6.77
C VAL A 363 -28.75 -24.91 -5.35
N VAL A 364 -27.45 -24.63 -5.18
CA VAL A 364 -26.89 -24.04 -3.96
C VAL A 364 -27.24 -22.55 -3.97
N TRP A 365 -27.79 -22.05 -2.88
CA TRP A 365 -28.22 -20.66 -2.71
C TRP A 365 -28.01 -20.24 -1.27
N VAL A 366 -27.86 -18.94 -1.04
CA VAL A 366 -27.60 -18.36 0.30
C VAL A 366 -28.71 -17.36 0.67
N ALA A 367 -28.92 -17.18 1.97
CA ALA A 367 -29.82 -16.18 2.50
C ALA A 367 -29.14 -14.80 2.50
N PRO A 368 -29.87 -13.68 2.36
CA PRO A 368 -29.28 -12.35 2.30
C PRO A 368 -28.62 -11.90 3.60
N ASP A 369 -28.98 -12.50 4.73
CA ASP A 369 -28.42 -12.27 6.07
C ASP A 369 -27.26 -13.20 6.41
N LEU A 370 -26.83 -14.06 5.46
CA LEU A 370 -25.67 -14.91 5.66
C LEU A 370 -24.41 -14.06 5.63
N ASP A 371 -23.51 -14.32 6.57
CA ASP A 371 -22.18 -13.72 6.64
C ASP A 371 -21.38 -13.92 5.33
N GLN A 372 -20.67 -12.88 4.89
CA GLN A 372 -19.94 -12.87 3.63
C GLN A 372 -18.83 -13.93 3.55
N GLU A 373 -18.15 -14.24 4.67
CA GLU A 373 -17.11 -15.27 4.72
C GLU A 373 -17.71 -16.64 4.38
N LEU A 374 -18.88 -16.94 4.96
CA LEU A 374 -19.62 -18.17 4.70
C LEU A 374 -20.12 -18.27 3.26
N VAL A 375 -20.45 -17.14 2.63
CA VAL A 375 -20.80 -17.09 1.20
C VAL A 375 -19.59 -17.49 0.36
N ALA A 376 -18.43 -16.87 0.61
CA ALA A 376 -17.19 -17.15 -0.10
C ALA A 376 -16.75 -18.62 0.09
N ASP A 377 -16.95 -19.18 1.27
CA ASP A 377 -16.71 -20.58 1.60
C ASP A 377 -17.58 -21.54 0.77
N GLU A 378 -18.89 -21.27 0.69
CA GLU A 378 -19.79 -22.10 -0.11
C GLU A 378 -19.47 -21.99 -1.61
N MET A 379 -19.09 -20.80 -2.10
CA MET A 379 -18.64 -20.62 -3.49
C MET A 379 -17.37 -21.43 -3.77
N THR A 380 -16.37 -21.34 -2.89
CA THR A 380 -15.10 -22.06 -2.99
C THR A 380 -15.30 -23.58 -2.94
N LYS A 381 -16.15 -24.06 -2.02
CA LYS A 381 -16.44 -25.49 -1.84
C LYS A 381 -17.09 -26.15 -3.04
N TYR A 382 -17.90 -25.41 -3.79
CA TYR A 382 -18.62 -25.92 -4.96
C TYR A 382 -18.05 -25.44 -6.31
N ASP A 383 -16.89 -24.76 -6.31
CA ASP A 383 -16.24 -24.17 -7.49
C ASP A 383 -17.23 -23.28 -8.31
N LEU A 384 -18.02 -22.46 -7.62
CA LEU A 384 -19.05 -21.62 -8.24
C LEU A 384 -18.46 -20.27 -8.69
N VAL A 385 -18.81 -19.85 -9.91
CA VAL A 385 -18.46 -18.51 -10.43
C VAL A 385 -19.46 -17.42 -10.02
N ALA A 386 -20.64 -17.82 -9.53
CA ALA A 386 -21.62 -16.95 -8.91
C ALA A 386 -22.60 -17.81 -8.09
N ILE A 387 -23.17 -17.24 -7.03
CA ILE A 387 -24.15 -17.89 -6.15
C ILE A 387 -25.41 -17.03 -6.00
N PRO A 388 -26.62 -17.59 -6.14
CA PRO A 388 -27.85 -16.82 -6.00
C PRO A 388 -28.19 -16.55 -4.53
N VAL A 389 -28.54 -15.30 -4.24
CA VAL A 389 -29.06 -14.85 -2.95
C VAL A 389 -30.59 -14.85 -3.02
N CYS A 390 -31.25 -15.54 -2.09
CA CYS A 390 -32.70 -15.70 -2.13
C CYS A 390 -33.39 -15.36 -0.80
N ASP A 391 -34.63 -14.87 -0.89
CA ASP A 391 -35.49 -14.68 0.29
C ASP A 391 -35.98 -16.03 0.88
N GLU A 392 -36.71 -15.96 2.00
CA GLU A 392 -37.29 -17.13 2.68
C GLU A 392 -38.21 -17.98 1.78
N ASN A 393 -38.80 -17.40 0.73
CA ASN A 393 -39.68 -18.06 -0.22
C ASN A 393 -38.95 -18.53 -1.48
N ARG A 394 -37.61 -18.43 -1.51
CA ARG A 394 -36.74 -18.71 -2.66
C ARG A 394 -36.91 -17.77 -3.85
N HIS A 395 -37.40 -16.55 -3.67
CA HIS A 395 -37.28 -15.54 -4.71
C HIS A 395 -35.83 -15.06 -4.76
N ILE A 396 -35.24 -15.10 -5.95
CA ILE A 396 -33.89 -14.57 -6.18
C ILE A 396 -33.91 -13.04 -6.04
N LEU A 397 -33.07 -12.54 -5.16
CA LEU A 397 -32.90 -11.11 -4.87
C LEU A 397 -31.73 -10.52 -5.66
N GLY A 398 -30.67 -11.32 -5.81
CA GLY A 398 -29.42 -10.96 -6.46
C GLY A 398 -28.50 -12.16 -6.61
N ILE A 399 -27.27 -11.92 -7.04
CA ILE A 399 -26.18 -12.90 -7.07
C ILE A 399 -24.93 -12.30 -6.45
N VAL A 400 -24.08 -13.13 -5.86
CA VAL A 400 -22.71 -12.75 -5.49
C VAL A 400 -21.76 -13.39 -6.51
N THR A 401 -20.81 -12.62 -7.02
CA THR A 401 -19.83 -13.08 -8.01
C THR A 401 -18.57 -13.65 -7.34
N VAL A 402 -17.72 -14.29 -8.13
CA VAL A 402 -16.52 -14.95 -7.58
C VAL A 402 -15.41 -13.96 -7.29
N ASP A 403 -15.38 -12.84 -8.01
CA ASP A 403 -14.53 -11.69 -7.81
C ASP A 403 -14.84 -11.02 -6.47
N ASP A 404 -16.10 -10.66 -6.19
CA ASP A 404 -16.49 -10.15 -4.86
C ASP A 404 -16.10 -11.12 -3.74
N ALA A 405 -16.33 -12.42 -3.96
CA ALA A 405 -15.96 -13.44 -2.98
C ALA A 405 -14.44 -13.56 -2.78
N LEU A 406 -13.62 -13.26 -3.79
CA LEU A 406 -12.17 -13.23 -3.66
C LEU A 406 -11.70 -12.02 -2.85
N ASP A 407 -12.38 -10.89 -3.02
CA ASP A 407 -12.09 -9.67 -2.26
C ASP A 407 -12.47 -9.85 -0.79
N VAL A 408 -13.65 -10.42 -0.51
CA VAL A 408 -14.03 -10.83 0.85
C VAL A 408 -12.99 -11.76 1.48
N ILE A 409 -12.50 -12.78 0.76
CA ILE A 409 -11.45 -13.65 1.30
C ILE A 409 -10.16 -12.86 1.65
N ALA A 410 -9.81 -11.86 0.86
CA ALA A 410 -8.64 -11.03 1.11
C ALA A 410 -8.85 -10.10 2.32
N GLU A 411 -10.02 -9.48 2.42
CA GLU A 411 -10.45 -8.61 3.52
C GLU A 411 -10.51 -9.37 4.85
N GLU A 412 -11.22 -10.49 4.91
CA GLU A 412 -11.32 -11.34 6.10
C GLU A 412 -9.93 -11.81 6.55
N HIS A 413 -9.05 -12.18 5.60
CA HIS A 413 -7.68 -12.54 5.94
C HIS A 413 -6.86 -11.35 6.50
N ALA A 414 -7.10 -10.14 5.99
CA ALA A 414 -6.45 -8.93 6.48
C ALA A 414 -6.96 -8.54 7.88
N GLU A 415 -8.28 -8.64 8.11
CA GLU A 415 -8.90 -8.46 9.42
C GLU A 415 -8.34 -9.48 10.43
N ASP A 416 -8.29 -10.75 10.05
CA ASP A 416 -7.73 -11.81 10.88
C ASP A 416 -6.29 -11.53 11.29
N LEU A 417 -5.47 -11.06 10.35
CA LEU A 417 -4.10 -10.66 10.64
C LEU A 417 -4.06 -9.47 11.61
N GLN A 418 -4.92 -8.47 11.41
CA GLN A 418 -5.09 -7.34 12.33
C GLN A 418 -5.51 -7.81 13.73
N ILE A 419 -6.47 -8.73 13.83
CA ILE A 419 -6.89 -9.39 15.06
C ILE A 419 -5.77 -10.26 15.62
N ALA A 420 -4.88 -10.86 14.83
CA ALA A 420 -3.67 -11.54 15.32
C ALA A 420 -2.65 -10.55 15.95
N GLY A 421 -2.84 -9.24 15.77
CA GLY A 421 -1.84 -8.23 16.12
C GLY A 421 -0.69 -8.16 15.10
N VAL A 422 -0.92 -8.70 13.90
CA VAL A 422 -0.14 -8.50 12.69
C VAL A 422 -0.91 -7.48 11.86
N SER A 423 -0.75 -6.18 12.14
CA SER A 423 -1.35 -5.16 11.27
C SER A 423 -0.90 -5.40 9.82
N VAL A 424 -1.83 -5.71 8.93
CA VAL A 424 -1.71 -5.50 7.49
C VAL A 424 -1.94 -4.01 7.28
N GLY A 425 -1.03 -3.38 6.55
CA GLY A 425 -0.93 -1.94 6.48
C GLY A 425 0.40 -1.59 5.85
N GLU A 426 0.35 -1.38 4.53
CA GLU A 426 1.38 -0.88 3.64
C GLU A 426 2.68 -1.69 3.57
N SER A 427 2.66 -2.75 2.75
CA SER A 427 3.91 -3.30 2.21
C SER A 427 4.34 -2.67 0.88
N ASN A 428 3.61 -1.68 0.33
CA ASN A 428 3.95 -1.06 -0.97
C ASN A 428 3.78 0.47 -1.03
N ALA A 429 4.41 1.25 -0.13
CA ALA A 429 4.80 2.62 -0.46
C ALA A 429 5.90 3.15 0.47
N GLY A 430 7.09 3.44 -0.07
CA GLY A 430 8.05 4.34 0.57
C GLY A 430 8.85 3.80 1.77
N GLU A 431 9.72 2.81 1.55
CA GLU A 431 10.80 2.43 2.47
C GLU A 431 11.68 3.65 2.85
N SER A 432 11.43 4.27 4.01
CA SER A 432 12.46 4.78 4.95
C SER A 432 11.90 5.65 6.08
N THR A 433 10.68 6.19 5.96
CA THR A 433 10.11 7.11 6.97
C THR A 433 9.35 6.37 8.09
N HIS A 434 8.91 5.13 7.86
CA HIS A 434 8.03 4.40 8.77
C HIS A 434 8.73 3.53 9.82
N ALA A 435 10.06 3.37 9.81
CA ALA A 435 10.72 2.47 10.77
C ALA A 435 10.56 2.93 12.23
N PHE A 436 10.57 4.25 12.47
CA PHE A 436 10.43 4.81 13.81
C PHE A 436 8.97 4.82 14.28
N THR A 437 8.01 5.14 13.41
CA THR A 437 6.58 5.07 13.73
C THR A 437 6.15 3.63 13.95
N TRP A 438 6.58 2.70 13.09
CA TRP A 438 6.40 1.26 13.28
C TRP A 438 6.98 0.78 14.61
N PHE A 439 8.22 1.18 14.96
CA PHE A 439 8.81 0.79 16.24
C PHE A 439 8.07 1.42 17.44
N ALA A 440 7.70 2.70 17.36
CA ALA A 440 7.01 3.41 18.43
C ALA A 440 5.58 2.90 18.65
N GLN A 441 4.84 2.59 17.58
CA GLN A 441 3.49 2.01 17.65
C GLN A 441 3.52 0.55 18.10
N ARG A 442 4.47 -0.25 17.60
CA ARG A 442 4.51 -1.71 17.81
C ARG A 442 5.29 -2.15 19.05
N GLN A 443 6.19 -1.30 19.57
CA GLN A 443 7.00 -1.56 20.77
C GLN A 443 6.88 -0.41 21.80
N TYR A 444 5.72 0.26 21.87
CA TYR A 444 5.49 1.40 22.76
C TYR A 444 5.87 1.10 24.23
N TRP A 445 5.66 -0.14 24.69
CA TRP A 445 6.05 -0.58 26.03
C TRP A 445 7.54 -0.51 26.32
N VAL A 446 8.38 -0.73 25.31
CA VAL A 446 9.84 -0.59 25.45
C VAL A 446 10.19 0.88 25.68
N VAL A 447 9.50 1.81 25.01
CA VAL A 447 9.67 3.26 25.19
C VAL A 447 9.16 3.70 26.56
N VAL A 448 7.97 3.26 26.96
CA VAL A 448 7.39 3.54 28.28
C VAL A 448 8.33 3.04 29.38
N TRP A 449 8.86 1.83 29.23
CA TRP A 449 9.83 1.27 30.17
C TRP A 449 11.15 2.04 30.17
N ALA A 450 11.67 2.45 29.01
CA ALA A 450 12.90 3.23 28.93
C ALA A 450 12.79 4.57 29.67
N ILE A 451 11.63 5.24 29.59
CA ILE A 451 11.36 6.47 30.34
C ILE A 451 11.28 6.17 31.85
N ALA A 452 10.53 5.14 32.24
CA ALA A 452 10.41 4.72 33.63
C ALA A 452 11.77 4.32 34.24
N ALA A 453 12.60 3.62 33.47
CA ALA A 453 13.96 3.24 33.79
C ALA A 453 14.84 4.45 34.09
N CYS A 454 14.81 5.47 33.22
CA CYS A 454 15.52 6.73 33.43
C CYS A 454 15.06 7.46 34.70
N ALA A 455 13.74 7.48 34.96
CA ALA A 455 13.18 8.10 36.16
C ALA A 455 13.62 7.36 37.44
N ILE A 456 13.59 6.02 37.43
CA ILE A 456 14.04 5.20 38.56
C ILE A 456 15.54 5.40 38.80
N ALA A 457 16.36 5.40 37.74
CA ALA A 457 17.80 5.66 37.86
C ALA A 457 18.09 7.04 38.48
N ALA A 458 17.32 8.08 38.10
CA ALA A 458 17.46 9.43 38.66
C ALA A 458 17.07 9.52 40.16
N ILE A 459 16.16 8.66 40.63
CA ILE A 459 15.72 8.63 42.04
C ILE A 459 16.69 7.81 42.89
N VAL A 460 17.17 6.68 42.39
CA VAL A 460 17.97 5.72 43.16
C VAL A 460 19.44 6.15 43.29
N VAL A 461 20.00 6.78 42.25
CA VAL A 461 21.41 7.21 42.26
C VAL A 461 21.54 8.55 42.99
N THR A 462 22.20 8.53 44.15
CA THR A 462 22.45 9.77 44.90
C THR A 462 23.56 10.59 44.23
N PRO A 463 23.32 11.88 43.90
CA PRO A 463 24.35 12.71 43.28
C PRO A 463 25.45 13.03 44.30
N LEU A 464 26.70 13.10 43.83
CA LEU A 464 27.88 13.37 44.67
C LEU A 464 27.75 14.64 45.52
N SER A 465 26.99 15.63 45.05
CA SER A 465 26.71 16.88 45.77
C SER A 465 25.91 16.69 47.07
N ASN A 466 25.21 15.57 47.21
CA ASN A 466 24.31 15.28 48.32
C ASN A 466 24.90 14.25 49.30
N ILE A 467 26.16 13.82 49.09
CA ILE A 467 26.86 12.87 49.94
C ILE A 467 27.72 13.65 50.95
N ASP A 468 27.49 13.44 52.24
CA ASP A 468 28.33 14.01 53.30
C ASP A 468 29.65 13.24 53.41
N LEU A 469 30.69 13.79 52.77
CA LEU A 469 32.05 13.23 52.76
C LEU A 469 32.72 13.21 54.15
N THR A 470 32.10 13.86 55.14
CA THR A 470 32.57 13.90 56.53
C THR A 470 32.11 12.68 57.35
N TYR A 471 31.14 11.93 56.84
CA TYR A 471 30.62 10.74 57.49
C TYR A 471 31.51 9.52 57.13
N GLN A 472 32.09 8.88 58.14
CA GLN A 472 32.80 7.60 58.01
C GLN A 472 34.15 7.62 57.22
N ASP A 473 34.89 8.74 57.26
CA ASP A 473 36.20 8.90 56.56
C ASP A 473 36.18 8.49 55.07
N MET A 474 35.04 8.71 54.41
CA MET A 474 34.83 8.32 53.02
C MET A 474 35.46 9.36 52.09
N GLY A 475 36.65 9.09 51.58
CA GLY A 475 37.31 9.93 50.57
C GLY A 475 36.50 10.04 49.26
N ILE A 476 36.88 11.00 48.39
CA ILE A 476 36.21 11.23 47.09
C ILE A 476 36.16 9.95 46.23
N GLU A 477 37.18 9.09 46.33
CA GLU A 477 37.20 7.78 45.65
C GLU A 477 36.16 6.81 46.22
N GLY A 478 36.00 6.73 47.55
CA GLY A 478 34.99 5.89 48.19
C GLY A 478 33.56 6.34 47.87
N ALA A 479 33.32 7.66 47.80
CA ALA A 479 32.03 8.19 47.37
C ALA A 479 31.72 7.85 45.89
N ARG A 480 32.74 7.86 45.00
CA ARG A 480 32.59 7.46 43.59
C ARG A 480 32.30 5.96 43.44
N ASP A 481 32.94 5.12 44.23
CA ASP A 481 32.68 3.67 44.27
C ASP A 481 31.27 3.36 44.80
N MET A 482 30.81 4.11 45.80
CA MET A 482 29.44 3.98 46.31
C MET A 482 28.40 4.37 45.26
N ILE A 483 28.59 5.48 44.56
CA ILE A 483 27.67 5.94 43.49
C ILE A 483 27.65 4.93 42.33
N THR A 484 28.81 4.44 41.89
CA THR A 484 28.89 3.46 40.80
C THR A 484 28.27 2.12 41.19
N SER A 485 28.43 1.68 42.44
CA SER A 485 27.77 0.50 42.98
C SER A 485 26.24 0.65 43.04
N GLN A 486 25.74 1.80 43.54
CA GLN A 486 24.29 2.11 43.56
C GLN A 486 23.71 2.15 42.13
N GLY A 487 24.40 2.79 41.19
CA GLY A 487 23.98 2.85 39.79
C GLY A 487 23.94 1.47 39.13
N LEU A 488 24.95 0.64 39.37
CA LEU A 488 25.01 -0.71 38.78
C LEU A 488 23.93 -1.63 39.36
N MET A 489 23.64 -1.54 40.65
CA MET A 489 22.53 -2.28 41.29
C MET A 489 21.17 -1.90 40.72
N ALA A 490 20.92 -0.62 40.45
CA ALA A 490 19.67 -0.16 39.87
C ALA A 490 19.53 -0.54 38.38
N LEU A 491 20.61 -0.40 37.59
CA LEU A 491 20.57 -0.59 36.14
C LEU A 491 20.50 -2.06 35.72
N MET A 492 21.06 -2.99 36.49
CA MET A 492 21.10 -4.42 36.10
C MET A 492 19.71 -5.03 35.89
N PRO A 493 18.74 -4.97 36.84
CA PRO A 493 17.40 -5.49 36.60
C PRO A 493 16.70 -4.74 35.47
N ILE A 494 16.88 -3.42 35.41
CA ILE A 494 16.24 -2.53 34.43
C ILE A 494 16.61 -2.91 32.99
N SER A 495 17.87 -3.26 32.75
CA SER A 495 18.39 -3.62 31.43
C SER A 495 17.81 -4.92 30.86
N ILE A 496 17.34 -5.83 31.72
CA ILE A 496 16.82 -7.15 31.32
C ILE A 496 15.30 -7.13 31.15
N MET A 497 14.60 -6.19 31.80
CA MET A 497 13.15 -6.05 31.71
C MET A 497 12.62 -6.03 30.26
N PRO A 498 13.21 -5.33 29.27
CA PRO A 498 12.72 -5.35 27.89
C PRO A 498 12.57 -6.75 27.30
N VAL A 499 13.46 -7.68 27.67
CA VAL A 499 13.38 -9.08 27.22
C VAL A 499 12.13 -9.75 27.78
N VAL A 500 11.80 -9.50 29.04
CA VAL A 500 10.58 -10.01 29.71
C VAL A 500 9.33 -9.41 29.07
N LEU A 501 9.31 -8.11 28.81
CA LEU A 501 8.17 -7.43 28.16
C LEU A 501 7.97 -7.96 26.74
N MET A 502 9.04 -8.12 25.96
CA MET A 502 8.97 -8.69 24.61
C MET A 502 8.45 -10.12 24.61
N ALA A 503 8.93 -10.96 25.53
CA ALA A 503 8.43 -12.33 25.69
C ALA A 503 6.92 -12.34 26.02
N SER A 504 6.45 -11.43 26.87
CA SER A 504 5.03 -11.29 27.18
C SER A 504 4.20 -10.83 25.98
N MET A 505 4.67 -9.87 25.21
CA MET A 505 3.98 -9.42 23.99
C MET A 505 3.88 -10.55 22.97
N ARG A 506 4.99 -11.28 22.74
CA ARG A 506 5.03 -12.43 21.83
C ARG A 506 4.14 -13.58 22.29
N MET A 507 4.03 -13.82 23.60
CA MET A 507 3.09 -14.79 24.17
C MET A 507 1.65 -14.42 23.81
N VAL A 508 1.25 -13.16 23.96
CA VAL A 508 -0.12 -12.72 23.61
C VAL A 508 -0.37 -12.85 22.11
N SER A 509 0.55 -12.40 21.25
CA SER A 509 0.41 -12.62 19.80
C SER A 509 0.26 -14.12 19.47
N PHE A 510 1.06 -14.99 20.08
CA PHE A 510 0.94 -16.44 19.87
C PHE A 510 -0.43 -16.99 20.29
N VAL A 511 -0.96 -16.52 21.43
CA VAL A 511 -2.30 -16.89 21.90
C VAL A 511 -3.37 -16.46 20.90
N LYS A 512 -3.30 -15.22 20.38
CA LYS A 512 -4.26 -14.70 19.41
C LYS A 512 -4.20 -15.45 18.09
N ASN A 513 -3.00 -15.63 17.52
CA ASN A 513 -2.84 -16.40 16.27
C ASN A 513 -3.33 -17.83 16.41
N SER A 514 -3.06 -18.46 17.56
CA SER A 514 -3.56 -19.82 17.79
C SER A 514 -5.06 -19.85 17.97
N TYR A 515 -5.69 -18.79 18.50
CA TYR A 515 -7.14 -18.71 18.64
C TYR A 515 -7.81 -18.67 17.26
N LEU A 516 -7.33 -17.81 16.37
CA LEU A 516 -7.81 -17.70 14.99
C LEU A 516 -7.68 -19.02 14.22
N GLU A 517 -6.53 -19.71 14.32
CA GLU A 517 -6.31 -21.02 13.69
C GLU A 517 -7.29 -22.11 14.18
N TYR A 518 -7.98 -21.92 15.32
CA TYR A 518 -8.98 -22.86 15.83
C TYR A 518 -10.43 -22.46 15.52
N ASP A 519 -10.69 -21.22 15.10
CA ASP A 519 -12.06 -20.75 14.79
C ASP A 519 -12.62 -21.42 13.52
N GLU A 520 -11.75 -21.94 12.64
CA GLU A 520 -12.14 -22.60 11.39
C GLU A 520 -12.89 -23.97 11.56
N ARG A 521 -13.17 -24.46 12.79
CA ARG A 521 -13.80 -25.79 13.00
C ARG A 521 -14.72 -25.87 14.22
N ASP A 522 -16.00 -25.55 14.02
CA ASP A 522 -17.07 -25.58 15.03
C ASP A 522 -17.30 -26.91 15.78
N ASP A 523 -16.77 -28.04 15.31
CA ASP A 523 -17.09 -29.37 15.85
C ASP A 523 -16.00 -30.03 16.74
N GLU A 524 -14.84 -29.39 16.97
CA GLU A 524 -13.75 -29.99 17.76
C GLU A 524 -13.70 -29.54 19.25
N PRO A 525 -13.37 -30.44 20.19
CA PRO A 525 -13.24 -30.08 21.60
C PRO A 525 -12.06 -29.13 21.84
N LYS A 526 -12.34 -27.94 22.38
CA LYS A 526 -11.37 -26.87 22.69
C LYS A 526 -10.09 -27.41 23.37
N PRO A 527 -8.90 -27.32 22.75
CA PRO A 527 -7.72 -28.06 23.16
C PRO A 527 -6.88 -27.36 24.24
N TYR A 528 -7.52 -26.89 25.33
CA TYR A 528 -6.86 -26.14 26.41
C TYR A 528 -5.60 -26.84 26.96
N PHE A 529 -5.67 -28.16 27.15
CA PHE A 529 -4.55 -28.92 27.70
C PHE A 529 -3.40 -29.07 26.69
N GLY A 530 -3.71 -29.31 25.42
CA GLY A 530 -2.71 -29.39 24.35
C GLY A 530 -2.02 -28.04 24.14
N PHE A 531 -2.81 -26.96 24.16
CA PHE A 531 -2.31 -25.60 24.08
C PHE A 531 -1.37 -25.26 25.24
N PHE A 532 -1.76 -25.57 26.48
CA PHE A 532 -0.93 -25.37 27.67
C PHE A 532 0.43 -26.08 27.57
N ILE A 533 0.46 -27.33 27.09
CA ILE A 533 1.72 -28.08 26.91
C ILE A 533 2.60 -27.38 25.86
N LYS A 534 2.02 -27.01 24.71
CA LYS A 534 2.72 -26.33 23.60
C LYS A 534 3.34 -25.01 24.08
N THR A 535 2.55 -24.13 24.71
CA THR A 535 3.04 -22.83 25.17
C THR A 535 4.06 -22.96 26.30
N THR A 536 3.84 -23.86 27.26
CA THR A 536 4.77 -24.08 28.37
C THR A 536 6.11 -24.59 27.85
N PHE A 537 6.11 -25.49 26.86
CA PHE A 537 7.35 -25.97 26.24
C PHE A 537 8.14 -24.82 25.59
N ILE A 538 7.47 -23.97 24.79
CA ILE A 538 8.08 -22.79 24.18
C ILE A 538 8.65 -21.85 25.26
N GLY A 539 7.88 -21.61 26.33
CA GLY A 539 8.30 -20.80 27.47
C GLY A 539 9.55 -21.32 28.17
N VAL A 540 9.63 -22.63 28.41
CA VAL A 540 10.80 -23.27 29.03
C VAL A 540 12.04 -23.17 28.14
N VAL A 541 11.89 -23.35 26.82
CA VAL A 541 12.98 -23.19 25.85
C VAL A 541 13.49 -21.75 25.86
N LEU A 542 12.59 -20.76 25.75
CA LEU A 542 12.95 -19.35 25.76
C LEU A 542 13.60 -18.93 27.08
N ALA A 543 13.04 -19.38 28.21
CA ALA A 543 13.62 -19.17 29.54
C ALA A 543 15.03 -19.78 29.65
N GLY A 544 15.24 -20.98 29.09
CA GLY A 544 16.54 -21.63 29.02
C GLY A 544 17.57 -20.81 28.24
N VAL A 545 17.18 -20.26 27.09
CA VAL A 545 18.06 -19.36 26.30
C VAL A 545 18.42 -18.11 27.08
N VAL A 546 17.44 -17.43 27.70
CA VAL A 546 17.67 -16.23 28.51
C VAL A 546 18.60 -16.54 29.69
N PHE A 547 18.40 -17.67 30.35
CA PHE A 547 19.26 -18.12 31.44
C PHE A 547 20.70 -18.38 30.98
N LEU A 548 20.89 -19.09 29.85
CA LEU A 548 22.21 -19.37 29.28
C LEU A 548 22.94 -18.09 28.84
N CYS A 549 22.21 -17.11 28.29
CA CYS A 549 22.77 -15.80 27.99
C CYS A 549 23.29 -15.12 29.26
N GLY A 550 22.55 -15.20 30.37
CA GLY A 550 22.98 -14.68 31.66
C GLY A 550 24.25 -15.35 32.18
N GLU A 551 24.33 -16.68 32.11
CA GLU A 551 25.54 -17.45 32.49
C GLU A 551 26.74 -17.08 31.61
N LEU A 552 26.55 -16.96 30.30
CA LEU A 552 27.60 -16.55 29.37
C LEU A 552 28.10 -15.14 29.67
N MET A 553 27.19 -14.17 29.88
CA MET A 553 27.56 -12.79 30.21
C MET A 553 28.29 -12.71 31.56
N ALA A 554 27.81 -13.43 32.58
CA ALA A 554 28.45 -13.46 33.89
C ALA A 554 29.87 -14.05 33.84
N THR A 555 30.08 -15.10 33.04
CA THR A 555 31.38 -15.80 32.94
C THR A 555 32.35 -15.19 31.94
N THR A 556 31.92 -14.32 31.02
CA THR A 556 32.77 -13.69 30.00
C THR A 556 32.97 -12.19 30.22
N LEU A 557 31.89 -11.43 30.33
CA LEU A 557 31.92 -9.96 30.46
C LEU A 557 32.24 -9.52 31.88
N PHE A 558 31.82 -10.30 32.88
CA PHE A 558 32.00 -9.99 34.30
C PHE A 558 33.03 -10.92 34.98
N ALA A 559 33.84 -11.65 34.21
CA ALA A 559 34.84 -12.58 34.72
C ALA A 559 35.87 -11.92 35.66
N GLU A 560 36.28 -10.69 35.33
CA GLU A 560 37.22 -9.87 36.11
C GLU A 560 36.52 -8.80 36.98
N ALA A 561 35.18 -8.76 36.95
CA ALA A 561 34.39 -7.80 37.72
C ALA A 561 34.24 -8.25 39.19
N ASN A 562 33.79 -7.32 40.04
CA ASN A 562 33.52 -7.63 41.44
C ASN A 562 32.53 -8.82 41.58
N PRO A 563 32.81 -9.81 42.45
CA PRO A 563 32.01 -11.03 42.57
C PRO A 563 30.51 -10.80 42.85
N TRP A 564 30.18 -9.70 43.51
CA TRP A 564 28.79 -9.33 43.77
C TRP A 564 28.05 -8.96 42.48
N ALA A 565 28.68 -8.24 41.55
CA ALA A 565 28.07 -7.77 40.31
C ALA A 565 27.70 -8.94 39.38
N ALA A 566 28.62 -9.91 39.22
CA ALA A 566 28.35 -11.12 38.44
C ALA A 566 27.20 -11.94 39.05
N LYS A 567 27.16 -12.06 40.37
CA LYS A 567 26.10 -12.78 41.09
C LYS A 567 24.73 -12.09 40.97
N THR A 568 24.70 -10.76 41.06
CA THR A 568 23.49 -9.96 40.90
C THR A 568 22.95 -10.07 39.47
N LEU A 569 23.81 -9.92 38.46
CA LEU A 569 23.43 -10.05 37.05
C LEU A 569 22.82 -11.43 36.78
N LEU A 570 23.49 -12.49 37.22
CA LEU A 570 22.99 -13.85 37.08
C LEU A 570 21.65 -14.05 37.79
N GLY A 571 21.47 -13.45 38.97
CA GLY A 571 20.21 -13.41 39.69
C GLY A 571 19.09 -12.77 38.87
N CYS A 572 19.35 -11.63 38.23
CA CYS A 572 18.38 -10.96 37.37
C CYS A 572 17.98 -11.83 36.15
N PHE A 573 18.95 -12.46 35.47
CA PHE A 573 18.64 -13.37 34.35
C PHE A 573 17.86 -14.62 34.78
N LYS A 574 18.16 -15.18 35.96
CA LYS A 574 17.37 -16.26 36.55
C LYS A 574 15.94 -15.83 36.82
N SER A 575 15.75 -14.65 37.42
CA SER A 575 14.42 -14.09 37.66
C SER A 575 13.65 -13.82 36.36
N ALA A 576 14.33 -13.31 35.32
CA ALA A 576 13.72 -13.10 34.01
C ALA A 576 13.28 -14.42 33.37
N ALA A 577 14.13 -15.45 33.39
CA ALA A 577 13.80 -16.77 32.88
C ALA A 577 12.60 -17.39 33.60
N MET A 578 12.53 -17.27 34.94
CA MET A 578 11.37 -17.75 35.72
C MET A 578 10.08 -17.04 35.34
N VAL A 579 10.12 -15.71 35.19
CA VAL A 579 8.95 -14.92 34.79
C VAL A 579 8.50 -15.31 33.38
N ILE A 580 9.42 -15.43 32.42
CA ILE A 580 9.09 -15.83 31.04
C ILE A 580 8.41 -17.20 31.01
N ALA A 581 8.96 -18.19 31.73
CA ALA A 581 8.35 -19.52 31.81
C ALA A 581 6.94 -19.47 32.42
N ALA A 582 6.73 -18.69 33.47
CA ALA A 582 5.43 -18.50 34.10
C ALA A 582 4.43 -17.77 33.18
N THR A 583 4.87 -16.73 32.47
CA THR A 583 4.07 -16.00 31.49
C THR A 583 3.56 -16.93 30.39
N TYR A 584 4.43 -17.76 29.81
CA TYR A 584 4.03 -18.72 28.77
C TYR A 584 3.15 -19.88 29.31
N ALA A 585 3.33 -20.29 30.57
CA ALA A 585 2.43 -21.24 31.22
C ALA A 585 1.03 -20.63 31.44
N SER A 586 0.94 -19.32 31.70
CA SER A 586 -0.33 -18.60 31.85
C SER A 586 -1.07 -18.33 30.53
N ALA A 587 -0.45 -18.59 29.37
CA ALA A 587 -1.03 -18.36 28.05
C ALA A 587 -2.41 -19.03 27.87
N VAL A 588 -2.62 -20.20 28.47
CA VAL A 588 -3.92 -20.92 28.43
C VAL A 588 -5.06 -20.12 29.06
N VAL A 589 -4.77 -19.24 30.03
CA VAL A 589 -5.78 -18.38 30.66
C VAL A 589 -6.26 -17.31 29.68
N TYR A 590 -5.34 -16.72 28.93
CA TYR A 590 -5.67 -15.74 27.89
C TYR A 590 -6.45 -16.38 26.75
N PHE A 591 -6.04 -17.58 26.35
CA PHE A 591 -6.75 -18.39 25.36
C PHE A 591 -8.18 -18.72 25.79
N TYR A 592 -8.39 -19.10 27.06
CA TYR A 592 -9.72 -19.30 27.63
C TYR A 592 -10.57 -18.03 27.69
N ILE A 593 -9.96 -16.86 27.95
CA ILE A 593 -10.68 -15.58 27.98
C ILE A 593 -11.22 -15.22 26.60
N LEU A 594 -10.45 -15.44 25.53
CA LEU A 594 -10.87 -15.17 24.15
C LEU A 594 -12.12 -15.97 23.79
N PHE A 595 -12.06 -17.30 23.87
CA PHE A 595 -13.22 -18.17 23.60
C PHE A 595 -14.46 -17.85 24.44
N ARG A 596 -14.28 -17.44 25.70
CA ARG A 596 -15.41 -17.11 26.58
C ARG A 596 -16.04 -15.75 26.24
N SER A 597 -15.26 -14.84 25.67
CA SER A 597 -15.74 -13.53 25.27
C SER A 597 -16.49 -13.61 23.95
N ASP A 598 -15.96 -14.42 23.03
CA ASP A 598 -16.59 -14.78 21.77
C ASP A 598 -17.95 -15.48 21.97
N GLU A 599 -18.01 -16.51 22.83
CA GLU A 599 -19.28 -17.15 23.26
C GLU A 599 -20.34 -16.17 23.84
N LYS A 600 -19.92 -14.95 24.19
CA LYS A 600 -20.76 -13.90 24.78
C LYS A 600 -20.98 -12.72 23.87
N ASP A 601 -20.51 -12.79 22.63
CA ASP A 601 -20.62 -11.73 21.63
C ASP A 601 -19.99 -10.42 22.16
N GLN A 602 -18.78 -10.55 22.71
CA GLN A 602 -18.01 -9.46 23.31
C GLN A 602 -16.63 -9.36 22.66
N SER A 603 -16.35 -8.24 21.99
CA SER A 603 -15.05 -7.97 21.41
C SER A 603 -13.99 -7.72 22.49
N VAL A 604 -12.92 -8.52 22.49
CA VAL A 604 -11.75 -8.30 23.37
C VAL A 604 -10.66 -7.62 22.57
N SER A 605 -10.44 -6.33 22.84
CA SER A 605 -9.35 -5.60 22.19
C SER A 605 -8.00 -6.27 22.47
N GLY A 606 -7.28 -6.66 21.42
CA GLY A 606 -5.94 -7.25 21.50
C GLY A 606 -4.92 -6.40 22.27
N THR A 607 -5.09 -5.08 22.22
CA THR A 607 -4.26 -4.13 22.96
C THR A 607 -4.45 -4.28 24.47
N SER A 608 -5.68 -4.57 24.93
CA SER A 608 -6.02 -4.74 26.34
C SER A 608 -5.42 -6.03 26.92
N LEU A 609 -5.45 -7.13 26.16
CA LEU A 609 -4.80 -8.40 26.52
C LEU A 609 -3.28 -8.23 26.61
N THR A 610 -2.70 -7.56 25.62
CA THR A 610 -1.26 -7.24 25.59
C THR A 610 -0.89 -6.37 26.79
N PHE A 611 -1.68 -5.33 27.09
CA PHE A 611 -1.48 -4.45 28.24
C PHE A 611 -1.48 -5.24 29.55
N ALA A 612 -2.48 -6.09 29.77
CA ALA A 612 -2.61 -6.89 30.99
C ALA A 612 -1.42 -7.85 31.16
N ALA A 613 -1.04 -8.58 30.11
CA ALA A 613 0.08 -9.52 30.15
C ALA A 613 1.42 -8.83 30.42
N VAL A 614 1.68 -7.70 29.74
CA VAL A 614 2.91 -6.94 29.91
C VAL A 614 2.99 -6.33 31.31
N LEU A 615 1.90 -5.77 31.83
CA LEU A 615 1.83 -5.21 33.18
C LEU A 615 2.12 -6.28 34.25
N LEU A 616 1.49 -7.45 34.14
CA LEU A 616 1.68 -8.56 35.08
C LEU A 616 3.11 -9.08 35.05
N SER A 617 3.68 -9.25 33.86
CA SER A 617 5.07 -9.70 33.69
C SER A 617 6.07 -8.67 34.22
N ALA A 618 5.81 -7.37 34.01
CA ALA A 618 6.62 -6.28 34.55
C ALA A 618 6.60 -6.25 36.09
N LEU A 619 5.43 -6.40 36.70
CA LEU A 619 5.28 -6.45 38.16
C LEU A 619 5.98 -7.69 38.73
N ALA A 620 5.76 -8.87 38.14
CA ALA A 620 6.39 -10.10 38.57
C ALA A 620 7.92 -10.02 38.52
N TYR A 621 8.47 -9.48 37.43
CA TYR A 621 9.91 -9.30 37.30
C TYR A 621 10.47 -8.21 38.20
N THR A 622 9.73 -7.13 38.48
CA THR A 622 10.18 -6.11 39.43
C THR A 622 10.33 -6.70 40.83
N ILE A 623 9.42 -7.60 41.24
CA ILE A 623 9.48 -8.28 42.54
C ILE A 623 10.61 -9.32 42.57
N LEU A 624 10.68 -10.19 41.57
CA LEU A 624 11.67 -11.29 41.56
C LEU A 624 13.08 -10.83 41.16
N GLY A 625 13.19 -9.83 40.29
CA GLY A 625 14.44 -9.27 39.81
C GLY A 625 15.11 -8.32 40.81
N SER A 626 14.38 -7.85 41.83
CA SER A 626 14.93 -7.10 42.96
C SER A 626 15.39 -7.99 44.12
N MET A 627 14.97 -9.26 44.18
CA MET A 627 15.45 -10.19 45.23
C MET A 627 16.97 -10.40 45.26
N PRO A 628 17.70 -10.45 44.13
CA PRO A 628 19.17 -10.53 44.13
C PRO A 628 19.87 -9.26 44.63
N LEU A 629 19.13 -8.17 44.85
CA LEU A 629 19.62 -6.87 45.35
C LEU A 629 19.38 -6.69 46.86
N LEU A 630 18.55 -7.54 47.47
CA LEU A 630 18.29 -7.61 48.91
C LEU A 630 19.23 -8.65 49.56
#